data_AF-A0A672KMK0-F1
#
_entry.id   AF-A0A672KMK0-F1
#
_cell.length_a   1.000
_cell.length_b   1.000
_cell.length_c   1.000
_cell.angle_alpha   90.00
_cell.angle_beta   90.00
_cell.angle_gamma   90.00
#
_symmetry.space_group_name_H-M   'P 1'
#
loop_
_entity.id
_entity.type
_entity.pdbx_description
1 polymer ?
#
loop_
_entity_poly.entity_id
_entity_poly.type
_entity_poly.pdbx_seq_one_letter_code
_entity_poly.pdbx_strand_id
1 'polypeptide(L)'
;MVISWTHMIHKVLRADSADLIVTGLNPGPKAELDFWKMFHNVLNLCNSQLQNPCVQKMMRILEIIDSSYFPSFKALTKAVFDALQEARPIDLRSLLSQVEENEFPSIYTLIPPVFHLIFLVWTHCSFYRSPARIVALQPLHSQATSYLSAEELLRAETENGLEKLETVVGVFRCVRETFKAYRQKVAALASHYSAPKCWDFPSALVFSRFDDFLARVLQLKALFSTMLEFQRLEKLVFGGLRGRFLQFCKNIRDQEYNPLDLTDFEKDFSSFQERVGDFDRRLPCILCLAFQDCSGLESVFKVSSSDIIKETFIPNFSKDLVQFIISLQKIRNNLHLSKNMPTMTGCLKWAKMLRDRIHIPWNKFQFMMVHLYYRSIEGAEMELVYQKYREMSSHLDEYEKQVYLSWCGSINQACQMNLDQPLIKREPK
;
A
#
# COMPACT_ATOMS: atom_id res chain seq x y z
N MET A 1 -0.15 -65.94 6.42
CA MET A 1 -0.75 -65.13 7.51
C MET A 1 0.18 -63.99 7.95
N VAL A 2 1.45 -64.25 8.31
CA VAL A 2 2.42 -63.18 8.64
C VAL A 2 2.68 -62.26 7.44
N ILE A 3 2.92 -62.82 6.24
CA ILE A 3 3.20 -62.06 5.01
C ILE A 3 2.05 -61.12 4.61
N SER A 4 0.80 -61.56 4.78
CA SER A 4 -0.40 -60.76 4.46
C SER A 4 -0.59 -59.62 5.46
N TRP A 5 -0.31 -59.85 6.74
CA TRP A 5 -0.29 -58.80 7.77
C TRP A 5 0.81 -57.78 7.51
N THR A 6 2.02 -58.24 7.18
CA THR A 6 3.14 -57.37 6.83
C THR A 6 2.81 -56.46 5.65
N HIS A 7 2.20 -56.99 4.58
CA HIS A 7 1.73 -56.18 3.46
C HIS A 7 0.67 -55.15 3.85
N MET A 8 -0.34 -55.56 4.64
CA MET A 8 -1.42 -54.67 5.05
C MET A 8 -0.91 -53.52 5.93
N ILE A 9 -0.05 -53.81 6.90
CA ILE A 9 0.53 -52.80 7.78
C ILE A 9 1.50 -51.89 7.02
N HIS A 10 2.31 -52.42 6.09
CA HIS A 10 3.14 -51.57 5.22
C HIS A 10 2.30 -50.65 4.33
N LYS A 11 1.16 -51.11 3.82
CA LYS A 11 0.25 -50.27 3.04
C LYS A 11 -0.31 -49.12 3.89
N VAL A 12 -0.68 -49.39 5.14
CA VAL A 12 -1.11 -48.35 6.08
C VAL A 12 0.03 -47.39 6.36
N LEU A 13 1.23 -47.87 6.73
CA LEU A 13 2.38 -47.03 7.04
C LEU A 13 2.87 -46.17 5.86
N ARG A 14 2.57 -46.56 4.61
CA ARG A 14 2.89 -45.80 3.40
C ARG A 14 1.83 -44.77 3.00
N ALA A 15 0.66 -44.78 3.63
CA ALA A 15 -0.38 -43.81 3.30
C ALA A 15 0.09 -42.41 3.72
N ASP A 16 0.13 -41.47 2.77
CA ASP A 16 0.48 -40.07 3.02
C ASP A 16 -0.66 -39.17 2.55
N SER A 17 -0.94 -38.11 3.30
CA SER A 17 -1.94 -37.11 2.92
C SER A 17 -1.52 -36.33 1.66
N ALA A 18 -0.21 -36.29 1.38
CA ALA A 18 0.35 -35.68 0.18
C ALA A 18 -0.17 -36.32 -1.13
N ASP A 19 -0.60 -37.58 -1.13
CA ASP A 19 -1.13 -38.26 -2.33
C ASP A 19 -2.39 -37.57 -2.88
N LEU A 20 -3.20 -36.97 -2.02
CA LEU A 20 -4.37 -36.18 -2.43
C LEU A 20 -3.96 -34.89 -3.14
N ILE A 21 -2.90 -34.24 -2.67
CA ILE A 21 -2.35 -33.01 -3.27
C ILE A 21 -1.71 -33.31 -4.62
N VAL A 22 -0.99 -34.44 -4.73
CA VAL A 22 -0.38 -34.90 -5.98
C VAL A 22 -1.43 -35.30 -7.03
N THR A 23 -2.59 -35.81 -6.60
CA THR A 23 -3.71 -36.14 -7.50
C THR A 23 -4.56 -34.92 -7.90
N GLY A 24 -4.17 -33.71 -7.50
CA GLY A 24 -4.82 -32.44 -7.87
C GLY A 24 -6.03 -32.06 -7.01
N LEU A 25 -6.45 -32.94 -6.10
CA LEU A 25 -7.42 -32.62 -5.06
C LEU A 25 -6.73 -31.72 -4.04
N ASN A 26 -7.38 -30.64 -3.65
CA ASN A 26 -6.83 -29.65 -2.72
C ASN A 26 -7.58 -29.76 -1.40
N PRO A 27 -7.25 -30.77 -0.57
CA PRO A 27 -7.87 -30.92 0.73
C PRO A 27 -7.53 -29.70 1.60
N GLY A 28 -8.56 -29.04 2.13
CA GLY A 28 -8.36 -27.98 3.14
C GLY A 28 -7.73 -28.54 4.43
N PRO A 29 -7.32 -27.67 5.37
CA PRO A 29 -6.71 -28.08 6.63
C PRO A 29 -7.60 -29.04 7.43
N LYS A 30 -8.92 -28.91 7.35
CA LYS A 30 -9.87 -29.88 7.93
C LYS A 30 -9.67 -31.31 7.40
N ALA A 31 -9.50 -31.47 6.09
CA ALA A 31 -9.28 -32.79 5.49
C ALA A 31 -7.91 -33.38 5.88
N GLU A 32 -6.88 -32.55 6.04
CA GLU A 32 -5.59 -32.97 6.61
C GLU A 32 -5.76 -33.46 8.07
N LEU A 33 -6.49 -32.71 8.89
CA LEU A 33 -6.75 -33.06 10.28
C LEU A 33 -7.57 -34.35 10.41
N ASP A 34 -8.57 -34.54 9.55
CA ASP A 34 -9.40 -35.75 9.51
C ASP A 34 -8.59 -36.96 9.04
N PHE A 35 -7.70 -36.79 8.06
CA PHE A 35 -6.77 -37.84 7.65
C PHE A 35 -5.90 -38.28 8.83
N TRP A 36 -5.26 -37.35 9.55
CA TRP A 36 -4.40 -37.71 10.69
C TRP A 36 -5.17 -38.33 11.85
N LYS A 37 -6.42 -37.90 12.08
CA LYS A 37 -7.31 -38.53 13.07
C LYS A 37 -7.63 -39.98 12.67
N MET A 38 -7.99 -40.20 11.41
CA MET A 38 -8.25 -41.53 10.88
C MET A 38 -6.98 -42.40 10.94
N PHE A 39 -5.84 -41.87 10.49
CA PHE A 39 -4.55 -42.55 10.48
C PHE A 39 -4.12 -42.97 11.88
N HIS A 40 -4.23 -42.08 12.87
CA HIS A 40 -3.97 -42.39 14.27
C HIS A 40 -4.88 -43.51 14.79
N ASN A 41 -6.18 -43.46 14.48
CA ASN A 41 -7.13 -44.50 14.88
C ASN A 41 -6.78 -45.86 14.26
N VAL A 42 -6.43 -45.89 12.97
CA VAL A 42 -6.02 -47.11 12.28
C VAL A 42 -4.71 -47.66 12.87
N LEU A 43 -3.72 -46.82 13.15
CA LEU A 43 -2.47 -47.23 13.81
C LEU A 43 -2.72 -47.78 15.22
N ASN A 44 -3.62 -47.16 16.00
CA ASN A 44 -4.02 -47.66 17.32
C ASN A 44 -4.66 -49.05 17.23
N LEU A 45 -5.52 -49.28 16.23
CA LEU A 45 -6.12 -50.59 15.98
C LEU A 45 -5.07 -51.62 15.56
N CYS A 46 -4.13 -51.26 14.67
CA CYS A 46 -3.04 -52.14 14.29
C CYS A 46 -2.15 -52.48 15.50
N ASN A 47 -1.84 -51.50 16.35
CA ASN A 47 -1.04 -51.72 17.55
C ASN A 47 -1.77 -52.62 18.55
N SER A 48 -3.07 -52.41 18.82
CA SER A 48 -3.83 -53.29 19.73
C SER A 48 -3.93 -54.72 19.21
N GLN A 49 -4.04 -54.90 17.89
CA GLN A 49 -3.98 -56.21 17.24
C GLN A 49 -2.60 -56.87 17.37
N LEU A 50 -1.51 -56.11 17.23
CA LEU A 50 -0.14 -56.61 17.43
C LEU A 50 0.15 -56.94 18.90
N GLN A 51 -0.44 -56.22 19.85
CA GLN A 51 -0.33 -56.48 21.29
C GLN A 51 -1.23 -57.63 21.76
N ASN A 52 -2.06 -58.20 20.89
CA ASN A 52 -2.90 -59.34 21.25
C ASN A 52 -2.04 -60.53 21.73
N PRO A 53 -2.38 -61.17 22.86
CA PRO A 53 -1.58 -62.24 23.45
C PRO A 53 -1.34 -63.43 22.50
N CYS A 54 -2.25 -63.71 21.57
CA CYS A 54 -2.05 -64.75 20.55
C CYS A 54 -0.95 -64.38 19.54
N VAL A 55 -0.92 -63.11 19.11
CA VAL A 55 0.09 -62.58 18.18
C VAL A 55 1.46 -62.46 18.86
N GLN A 56 1.47 -62.08 20.15
CA GLN A 56 2.69 -62.05 20.97
C GLN A 56 3.28 -63.45 21.19
N LYS A 57 2.43 -64.48 21.41
CA LYS A 57 2.87 -65.88 21.44
C LYS A 57 3.45 -66.32 20.10
N MET A 58 2.81 -65.96 18.99
CA MET A 58 3.33 -66.23 17.64
C MET A 58 4.70 -65.57 17.42
N MET A 59 4.90 -64.33 17.85
CA MET A 59 6.21 -63.67 17.80
C MET A 59 7.29 -64.43 18.57
N ARG A 60 6.99 -64.91 19.79
CA ARG A 60 7.94 -65.71 20.59
C ARG A 60 8.26 -67.04 19.92
N ILE A 61 7.28 -67.70 19.31
CA ILE A 61 7.51 -68.95 18.57
C ILE A 61 8.43 -68.71 17.36
N LEU A 62 8.22 -67.62 16.62
CA LEU A 62 9.07 -67.24 15.49
C LEU A 62 10.52 -66.91 15.93
N GLU A 63 10.69 -66.36 17.13
CA GLU A 63 12.00 -66.10 17.74
C GLU A 63 12.71 -67.41 18.13
N ILE A 64 11.99 -68.34 18.76
CA ILE A 64 12.53 -69.65 19.20
C ILE A 64 12.95 -70.52 17.99
N ILE A 65 12.22 -70.43 16.88
CA ILE A 65 12.47 -71.19 15.67
C ILE A 65 13.57 -70.55 14.79
N ASP A 66 14.11 -69.39 15.21
CA ASP A 66 15.06 -68.57 14.42
C ASP A 66 14.57 -68.34 12.98
N SER A 67 13.29 -67.97 12.87
CA SER A 67 12.64 -67.80 11.57
C SER A 67 13.16 -66.57 10.85
N SER A 68 13.43 -66.69 9.55
CA SER A 68 13.81 -65.57 8.67
C SER A 68 12.80 -64.41 8.65
N TYR A 69 11.54 -64.65 9.06
CA TYR A 69 10.48 -63.62 9.12
C TYR A 69 10.46 -62.83 10.43
N PHE A 70 11.13 -63.32 11.48
CA PHE A 70 11.11 -62.69 12.80
C PHE A 70 11.71 -61.27 12.79
N PRO A 71 12.88 -61.00 12.20
CA PRO A 71 13.46 -59.65 12.17
C PRO A 71 12.56 -58.63 11.46
N SER A 72 11.96 -59.01 10.33
CA SER A 72 11.06 -58.15 9.56
C SER A 72 9.77 -57.86 10.32
N PHE A 73 9.19 -58.86 10.99
CA PHE A 73 7.96 -58.66 11.77
C PHE A 73 8.21 -57.84 13.04
N LYS A 74 9.35 -58.03 13.71
CA LYS A 74 9.80 -57.21 14.86
C LYS A 74 10.03 -55.75 14.46
N ALA A 75 10.70 -55.52 13.32
CA ALA A 75 10.88 -54.18 12.76
C ALA A 75 9.55 -53.51 12.44
N LEU A 76 8.59 -54.25 11.90
CA LEU A 76 7.24 -53.76 11.60
C LEU A 76 6.48 -53.36 12.87
N THR A 77 6.51 -54.18 13.93
CA THR A 77 5.87 -53.83 15.21
C THR A 77 6.48 -52.58 15.82
N LYS A 78 7.81 -52.44 15.75
CA LYS A 78 8.50 -51.22 16.19
C LYS A 78 8.09 -50.01 15.35
N ALA A 79 8.04 -50.14 14.02
CA ALA A 79 7.63 -49.06 13.12
C ALA A 79 6.19 -48.58 13.39
N VAL A 80 5.25 -49.50 13.68
CA VAL A 80 3.87 -49.14 14.06
C VAL A 80 3.84 -48.42 15.40
N PHE A 81 4.61 -48.86 16.38
CA PHE A 81 4.69 -48.20 17.69
C PHE A 81 5.29 -46.79 17.59
N ASP A 82 6.38 -46.63 16.84
CA ASP A 82 7.04 -45.35 16.60
C ASP A 82 6.10 -44.39 15.84
N ALA A 83 5.43 -44.89 14.78
CA ALA A 83 4.44 -44.11 14.04
C ALA A 83 3.24 -43.68 14.90
N LEU A 84 2.79 -44.51 15.83
CA LEU A 84 1.68 -44.20 16.75
C LEU A 84 2.06 -43.14 17.78
N GLN A 85 3.29 -43.19 18.31
CA GLN A 85 3.78 -42.17 19.24
C GLN A 85 3.97 -40.82 18.56
N GLU A 86 4.43 -40.82 17.31
CA GLU A 86 4.60 -39.59 16.53
C GLU A 86 3.29 -39.04 15.94
N ALA A 87 2.32 -39.91 15.60
CA ALA A 87 0.99 -39.53 15.15
C ALA A 87 0.06 -39.10 16.29
N ARG A 88 0.60 -38.77 17.47
CA ARG A 88 -0.20 -38.15 18.54
C ARG A 88 -0.87 -36.90 17.97
N PRO A 89 -2.16 -36.67 18.27
CA PRO A 89 -2.89 -35.53 17.74
C PRO A 89 -2.24 -34.25 18.27
N ILE A 90 -1.42 -33.62 17.43
CA ILE A 90 -1.00 -32.24 17.67
C ILE A 90 -2.28 -31.42 17.52
N ASP A 91 -2.56 -30.56 18.50
CA ASP A 91 -3.73 -29.69 18.46
C ASP A 91 -3.55 -28.51 17.48
N LEU A 92 -3.29 -28.84 16.22
CA LEU A 92 -3.33 -27.94 15.08
C LEU A 92 -4.77 -27.47 14.78
N ARG A 93 -5.78 -28.13 15.36
CA ARG A 93 -7.20 -27.89 15.09
C ARG A 93 -7.64 -26.53 15.58
N SER A 94 -7.32 -26.17 16.82
CA SER A 94 -7.77 -24.91 17.41
C SER A 94 -7.35 -23.70 16.58
N LEU A 95 -6.09 -23.67 16.13
CA LEU A 95 -5.53 -22.56 15.38
C LEU A 95 -5.92 -22.56 13.89
N LEU A 96 -6.00 -23.73 13.25
CA LEU A 96 -6.45 -23.82 11.84
C LEU A 96 -7.95 -23.57 11.70
N SER A 97 -8.77 -24.01 12.65
CA SER A 97 -10.19 -23.64 12.72
C SER A 97 -10.35 -22.14 12.92
N GLN A 98 -9.51 -21.50 13.76
CA GLN A 98 -9.51 -20.05 13.90
C GLN A 98 -9.16 -19.34 12.58
N VAL A 99 -8.23 -19.85 11.77
CA VAL A 99 -7.95 -19.25 10.46
C VAL A 99 -9.19 -19.34 9.56
N GLU A 100 -9.92 -20.47 9.56
CA GLU A 100 -11.11 -20.65 8.73
C GLU A 100 -12.35 -19.86 9.21
N GLU A 101 -12.52 -19.68 10.52
CA GLU A 101 -13.70 -19.07 11.13
C GLU A 101 -13.59 -17.55 11.32
N ASN A 102 -12.37 -17.00 11.36
CA ASN A 102 -12.17 -15.56 11.54
C ASN A 102 -12.36 -14.75 10.25
N GLU A 103 -12.70 -13.47 10.42
CA GLU A 103 -12.72 -12.51 9.33
C GLU A 103 -11.33 -12.34 8.71
N PHE A 104 -11.29 -12.18 7.38
CA PHE A 104 -10.05 -12.15 6.61
C PHE A 104 -9.01 -11.11 7.11
N PRO A 105 -9.37 -9.86 7.47
CA PRO A 105 -8.40 -8.89 7.99
C PRO A 105 -7.72 -9.35 9.29
N SER A 106 -8.46 -10.04 10.15
CA SER A 106 -7.97 -10.53 11.45
C SER A 106 -6.96 -11.66 11.31
N ILE A 107 -6.96 -12.37 10.18
CA ILE A 107 -5.99 -13.43 9.86
C ILE A 107 -4.56 -12.91 9.89
N TYR A 108 -4.34 -11.62 9.60
CA TYR A 108 -3.02 -10.98 9.70
C TYR A 108 -2.32 -11.26 11.04
N THR A 109 -3.09 -11.25 12.14
CA THR A 109 -2.56 -11.48 13.49
C THR A 109 -2.31 -12.97 13.80
N LEU A 110 -2.99 -13.86 13.07
CA LEU A 110 -2.90 -15.32 13.25
C LEU A 110 -1.76 -15.94 12.42
N ILE A 111 -1.25 -15.25 11.40
CA ILE A 111 -0.16 -15.74 10.55
C ILE A 111 1.09 -16.11 11.38
N PRO A 112 1.68 -15.23 12.23
CA PRO A 112 2.89 -15.59 12.96
C PRO A 112 2.71 -16.77 13.94
N PRO A 113 1.62 -16.86 14.73
CA PRO A 113 1.31 -18.05 15.53
C PRO A 113 1.19 -19.34 14.72
N VAL A 114 0.52 -19.30 13.55
CA VAL A 114 0.36 -20.48 12.68
C VAL A 114 1.70 -20.98 12.19
N PHE A 115 2.56 -20.09 11.70
CA PHE A 115 3.90 -20.47 11.28
C PHE A 115 4.79 -20.94 12.43
N HIS A 116 4.61 -20.41 13.65
CA HIS A 116 5.29 -20.92 14.84
C HIS A 116 4.91 -22.38 15.12
N LEU A 117 3.61 -22.70 15.03
CA LEU A 117 3.13 -24.05 15.24
C LEU A 117 3.63 -25.00 14.16
N ILE A 118 3.55 -24.60 12.88
CA ILE A 118 4.14 -25.38 11.76
C ILE A 118 5.63 -25.64 12.01
N PHE A 119 6.36 -24.63 12.49
CA PHE A 119 7.76 -24.77 12.86
C PHE A 119 7.99 -25.80 13.97
N LEU A 120 7.23 -25.75 15.07
CA LEU A 120 7.33 -26.73 16.17
C LEU A 120 6.98 -28.15 15.70
N VAL A 121 5.93 -28.28 14.90
CA VAL A 121 5.52 -29.57 14.33
C VAL A 121 6.63 -30.13 13.45
N TRP A 122 7.24 -29.30 12.60
CA TRP A 122 8.35 -29.71 11.74
C TRP A 122 9.60 -30.12 12.53
N THR A 123 9.92 -29.44 13.63
CA THR A 123 11.11 -29.77 14.44
C THR A 123 10.93 -31.04 15.26
N HIS A 124 9.74 -31.27 15.81
CA HIS A 124 9.45 -32.33 16.78
C HIS A 124 8.83 -33.60 16.17
N CYS A 125 8.14 -33.53 15.03
CA CYS A 125 7.44 -34.67 14.44
C CYS A 125 8.04 -35.04 13.08
N SER A 126 8.62 -36.23 12.96
CA SER A 126 9.33 -36.63 11.74
C SER A 126 8.37 -36.94 10.59
N PHE A 127 7.21 -37.56 10.91
CA PHE A 127 6.17 -37.81 9.92
C PHE A 127 5.56 -36.54 9.35
N TYR A 128 5.65 -35.39 10.03
CA TYR A 128 5.14 -34.08 9.57
C TYR A 128 6.10 -33.24 8.75
N ARG A 129 7.31 -33.73 8.45
CA ARG A 129 8.29 -33.04 7.62
C ARG A 129 8.01 -33.21 6.12
N SER A 130 6.80 -32.85 5.69
CA SER A 130 6.40 -32.86 4.29
C SER A 130 5.99 -31.45 3.82
N PRO A 131 6.52 -30.95 2.69
CA PRO A 131 6.14 -29.65 2.11
C PRO A 131 4.63 -29.53 1.86
N ALA A 132 3.99 -30.65 1.54
CA ALA A 132 2.55 -30.81 1.37
C ALA A 132 1.72 -30.26 2.57
N ARG A 133 2.32 -30.16 3.76
CA ARG A 133 1.60 -29.75 4.97
C ARG A 133 1.66 -28.24 5.22
N ILE A 134 2.59 -27.55 4.55
CA ILE A 134 2.60 -26.08 4.49
C ILE A 134 1.54 -25.58 3.49
N VAL A 135 1.12 -26.46 2.56
CA VAL A 135 -0.03 -26.24 1.67
C VAL A 135 -1.36 -26.16 2.44
N ALA A 136 -1.40 -26.51 3.74
CA ALA A 136 -2.54 -26.24 4.62
C ALA A 136 -2.92 -24.75 4.73
N LEU A 137 -2.10 -23.82 4.23
CA LEU A 137 -2.43 -22.40 4.09
C LEU A 137 -3.34 -22.07 2.89
N GLN A 138 -3.72 -23.07 2.08
CA GLN A 138 -4.62 -22.89 0.94
C GLN A 138 -5.97 -22.19 1.25
N PRO A 139 -6.61 -22.33 2.43
CA PRO A 139 -7.85 -21.61 2.72
C PRO A 139 -7.73 -20.10 2.61
N LEU A 140 -6.52 -19.56 2.80
CA LEU A 140 -6.25 -18.13 2.66
C LEU A 140 -6.60 -17.62 1.26
N HIS A 141 -6.40 -18.42 0.22
CA HIS A 141 -6.77 -18.04 -1.15
C HIS A 141 -8.30 -17.98 -1.31
N SER A 142 -9.02 -19.01 -0.85
CA SER A 142 -10.49 -19.02 -0.90
C SER A 142 -11.11 -17.90 -0.05
N GLN A 143 -10.54 -17.62 1.13
CA GLN A 143 -11.00 -16.53 2.00
C GLN A 143 -10.69 -15.16 1.40
N ALA A 144 -9.52 -14.97 0.78
CA ALA A 144 -9.19 -13.73 0.08
C ALA A 144 -10.12 -13.47 -1.11
N THR A 145 -10.44 -14.53 -1.86
CA THR A 145 -11.37 -14.46 -3.00
C THR A 145 -12.78 -14.11 -2.53
N SER A 146 -13.25 -14.73 -1.45
CA SER A 146 -14.53 -14.43 -0.81
C SER A 146 -14.59 -13.00 -0.24
N TYR A 147 -13.52 -12.56 0.44
CA TYR A 147 -13.43 -11.22 1.03
C TYR A 147 -13.42 -10.09 -0.01
N LEU A 148 -12.71 -10.29 -1.12
CA LEU A 148 -12.72 -9.33 -2.22
C LEU A 148 -14.07 -9.28 -2.89
N SER A 149 -14.71 -10.44 -3.09
CA SER A 149 -15.98 -10.62 -3.83
C SER A 149 -16.04 -9.75 -5.08
N ALA A 150 -15.72 -10.34 -6.24
CA ALA A 150 -15.59 -9.63 -7.50
C ALA A 150 -16.71 -8.61 -7.77
N GLU A 151 -17.96 -9.00 -7.52
CA GLU A 151 -19.11 -8.13 -7.70
C GLU A 151 -19.17 -6.96 -6.71
N GLU A 152 -18.79 -7.18 -5.44
CA GLU A 152 -18.72 -6.13 -4.45
C GLU A 152 -17.57 -5.17 -4.73
N LEU A 153 -16.41 -5.69 -5.15
CA LEU A 153 -15.25 -4.87 -5.52
C LEU A 153 -15.58 -3.96 -6.71
N LEU A 154 -16.27 -4.49 -7.72
CA LEU A 154 -16.69 -3.72 -8.88
C LEU A 154 -17.78 -2.70 -8.56
N ARG A 155 -18.63 -2.92 -7.54
CA ARG A 155 -19.66 -1.97 -7.10
C ARG A 155 -19.18 -0.97 -6.05
N ALA A 156 -18.10 -1.27 -5.35
CA ALA A 156 -17.56 -0.43 -4.28
C ALA A 156 -17.13 0.96 -4.79
N GLU A 157 -17.09 1.91 -3.85
CA GLU A 157 -16.40 3.17 -4.04
C GLU A 157 -14.90 2.92 -4.20
N THR A 158 -14.22 3.75 -5.00
CA THR A 158 -12.81 3.53 -5.35
C THR A 158 -11.89 3.50 -4.13
N GLU A 159 -12.16 4.31 -3.10
CA GLU A 159 -11.40 4.32 -1.85
C GLU A 159 -11.59 3.00 -1.06
N ASN A 160 -12.82 2.58 -0.85
CA ASN A 160 -13.15 1.34 -0.13
C ASN A 160 -12.61 0.10 -0.86
N GLY A 161 -12.72 0.06 -2.19
CA GLY A 161 -12.16 -1.02 -3.01
C GLY A 161 -10.64 -1.08 -2.91
N LEU A 162 -9.97 0.08 -2.89
CA LEU A 162 -8.52 0.15 -2.71
C LEU A 162 -8.10 -0.36 -1.32
N GLU A 163 -8.80 0.02 -0.25
CA GLU A 163 -8.52 -0.45 1.12
C GLU A 163 -8.64 -1.98 1.24
N LYS A 164 -9.70 -2.58 0.66
CA LYS A 164 -9.85 -4.04 0.59
C LYS A 164 -8.68 -4.71 -0.13
N LEU A 165 -8.28 -4.18 -1.29
CA LEU A 165 -7.14 -4.69 -2.07
C LEU A 165 -5.81 -4.57 -1.29
N GLU A 166 -5.60 -3.46 -0.59
CA GLU A 166 -4.41 -3.26 0.25
C GLU A 166 -4.35 -4.23 1.43
N THR A 167 -5.49 -4.51 2.04
CA THR A 167 -5.61 -5.51 3.11
C THR A 167 -5.17 -6.89 2.61
N VAL A 168 -5.67 -7.33 1.45
CA VAL A 168 -5.27 -8.61 0.83
C VAL A 168 -3.78 -8.64 0.52
N VAL A 169 -3.24 -7.60 -0.14
CA VAL A 169 -1.81 -7.52 -0.43
C VAL A 169 -0.98 -7.56 0.86
N GLY A 170 -1.43 -6.90 1.93
CA GLY A 170 -0.79 -6.88 3.24
C GLY A 170 -0.74 -8.26 3.90
N VAL A 171 -1.86 -8.99 3.90
CA VAL A 171 -1.95 -10.36 4.44
C VAL A 171 -1.00 -11.29 3.67
N PHE A 172 -1.03 -11.27 2.33
CA PHE A 172 -0.16 -12.12 1.51
C PHE A 172 1.32 -11.80 1.70
N ARG A 173 1.67 -10.51 1.85
CA ARG A 173 3.02 -10.08 2.18
C ARG A 173 3.46 -10.62 3.53
N CYS A 174 2.60 -10.52 4.55
CA CYS A 174 2.86 -11.08 5.88
C CYS A 174 3.13 -12.58 5.84
N VAL A 175 2.35 -13.36 5.08
CA VAL A 175 2.59 -14.80 4.88
C VAL A 175 3.98 -15.05 4.29
N ARG A 176 4.35 -14.32 3.23
CA ARG A 176 5.66 -14.47 2.57
C ARG A 176 6.84 -14.13 3.48
N GLU A 177 6.75 -13.00 4.19
CA GLU A 177 7.79 -12.55 5.12
C GLU A 177 7.94 -13.51 6.29
N THR A 178 6.82 -13.95 6.87
CA THR A 178 6.81 -14.92 7.97
C THR A 178 7.37 -16.27 7.52
N PHE A 179 6.97 -16.78 6.36
CA PHE A 179 7.54 -18.00 5.78
C PHE A 179 9.07 -17.89 5.62
N LYS A 180 9.56 -16.78 5.07
CA LYS A 180 11.00 -16.54 4.90
C LYS A 180 11.74 -16.52 6.24
N ALA A 181 11.18 -15.84 7.24
CA ALA A 181 11.76 -15.77 8.58
C ALA A 181 11.84 -17.15 9.25
N TYR A 182 10.77 -17.95 9.19
CA TYR A 182 10.79 -19.30 9.75
C TYR A 182 11.69 -20.26 8.97
N ARG A 183 11.76 -20.14 7.64
CA ARG A 183 12.71 -20.89 6.82
C ARG A 183 14.15 -20.67 7.26
N GLN A 184 14.52 -19.41 7.53
CA GLN A 184 15.84 -19.06 8.07
C GLN A 184 16.06 -19.63 9.48
N LYS A 185 15.06 -19.57 10.37
CA LYS A 185 15.13 -20.16 11.72
C LYS A 185 15.35 -21.68 11.68
N VAL A 186 14.66 -22.38 10.79
CA VAL A 186 14.82 -23.83 10.60
C VAL A 186 16.21 -24.16 10.07
N ALA A 187 16.71 -23.39 9.10
CA ALA A 187 18.06 -23.56 8.57
C ALA A 187 19.14 -23.35 9.65
N ALA A 188 18.98 -22.34 10.51
CA ALA A 188 19.88 -22.09 11.64
C ALA A 188 19.86 -23.24 12.66
N LEU A 189 18.70 -23.85 12.92
CA LEU A 189 18.63 -25.04 13.78
C LEU A 189 19.30 -26.27 13.13
N ALA A 190 19.15 -26.44 11.83
CA ALA A 190 19.78 -27.55 11.10
C ALA A 190 21.31 -27.45 11.09
N SER A 191 21.91 -26.26 11.19
CA SER A 191 23.37 -26.13 11.34
C SER A 191 23.88 -26.50 12.75
N HIS A 192 23.02 -26.48 13.77
CA HIS A 192 23.40 -26.83 15.15
C HIS A 192 23.19 -28.31 15.50
N TYR A 193 22.30 -29.01 14.79
CA TYR A 193 22.02 -30.43 14.99
C TYR A 193 22.28 -31.18 13.68
N SER A 194 23.15 -32.20 13.66
CA SER A 194 23.57 -32.97 12.46
C SER A 194 22.46 -33.80 11.75
N ALA A 195 21.19 -33.41 11.86
CA ALA A 195 20.06 -34.06 11.22
C ALA A 195 19.43 -33.15 10.14
N PRO A 196 18.99 -33.71 8.99
CA PRO A 196 18.38 -32.94 7.91
C PRO A 196 16.97 -32.50 8.31
N LYS A 197 16.88 -31.37 9.01
CA LYS A 197 15.61 -30.77 9.44
C LYS A 197 15.30 -29.47 8.69
N CYS A 198 15.92 -29.22 7.54
CA CYS A 198 15.71 -28.01 6.75
C CYS A 198 14.39 -28.03 5.94
N TRP A 199 13.84 -26.84 5.66
CA TRP A 199 12.80 -26.65 4.65
C TRP A 199 13.45 -26.61 3.26
N ASP A 200 13.80 -27.79 2.75
CA ASP A 200 14.56 -27.96 1.49
C ASP A 200 13.66 -28.18 0.27
N PHE A 201 12.59 -27.39 0.16
CA PHE A 201 11.67 -27.46 -0.96
C PHE A 201 11.54 -26.10 -1.66
N PRO A 202 11.21 -26.07 -2.98
CA PRO A 202 11.01 -24.82 -3.71
C PRO A 202 9.84 -24.01 -3.13
N SER A 203 10.02 -22.71 -2.96
CA SER A 203 8.95 -21.80 -2.51
C SER A 203 7.73 -21.83 -3.45
N ALA A 204 7.94 -22.17 -4.73
CA ALA A 204 6.88 -22.32 -5.72
C ALA A 204 5.83 -23.39 -5.35
N LEU A 205 6.19 -24.43 -4.59
CA LEU A 205 5.24 -25.43 -4.11
C LEU A 205 4.23 -24.85 -3.11
N VAL A 206 4.62 -23.78 -2.40
CA VAL A 206 3.75 -23.08 -1.45
C VAL A 206 3.03 -21.93 -2.13
N PHE A 207 3.72 -21.18 -2.99
CA PHE A 207 3.26 -19.88 -3.48
C PHE A 207 2.68 -19.86 -4.91
N SER A 208 2.90 -20.88 -5.74
CA SER A 208 2.49 -20.84 -7.17
C SER A 208 1.08 -20.33 -7.42
N ARG A 209 0.08 -20.81 -6.67
CA ARG A 209 -1.32 -20.37 -6.79
C ARG A 209 -1.60 -19.00 -6.19
N PHE A 210 -0.87 -18.63 -5.15
CA PHE A 210 -0.97 -17.30 -4.56
C PHE A 210 -0.36 -16.23 -5.47
N ASP A 211 0.60 -16.61 -6.32
CA ASP A 211 1.38 -15.68 -7.12
C ASP A 211 0.58 -15.12 -8.28
N ASP A 212 -0.15 -15.97 -8.99
CA ASP A 212 -1.04 -15.54 -10.08
C ASP A 212 -2.18 -14.66 -9.54
N PHE A 213 -2.79 -15.09 -8.42
CA PHE A 213 -3.84 -14.31 -7.76
C PHE A 213 -3.33 -12.96 -7.25
N LEU A 214 -2.17 -12.95 -6.58
CA LEU A 214 -1.57 -11.72 -6.05
C LEU A 214 -1.18 -10.77 -7.19
N ALA A 215 -0.66 -11.29 -8.30
CA ALA A 215 -0.37 -10.50 -9.50
C ALA A 215 -1.64 -9.79 -10.00
N ARG A 216 -2.77 -10.51 -10.07
CA ARG A 216 -4.05 -9.90 -10.44
C ARG A 216 -4.54 -8.85 -9.44
N VAL A 217 -4.46 -9.14 -8.13
CA VAL A 217 -4.81 -8.17 -7.08
C VAL A 217 -3.96 -6.91 -7.17
N LEU A 218 -2.67 -7.03 -7.52
CA LEU A 218 -1.78 -5.89 -7.73
C LEU A 218 -2.14 -5.06 -8.97
N GLN A 219 -2.54 -5.71 -10.07
CA GLN A 219 -3.06 -5.01 -11.25
C GLN A 219 -4.34 -4.24 -10.92
N LEU A 220 -5.29 -4.87 -10.22
CA LEU A 220 -6.51 -4.22 -9.75
C LEU A 220 -6.20 -3.07 -8.81
N LYS A 221 -5.26 -3.25 -7.87
CA LYS A 221 -4.79 -2.17 -6.99
C LYS A 221 -4.28 -0.98 -7.82
N ALA A 222 -3.43 -1.22 -8.82
CA ALA A 222 -2.89 -0.16 -9.68
C ALA A 222 -4.00 0.58 -10.43
N LEU A 223 -4.99 -0.15 -10.94
CA LEU A 223 -6.16 0.42 -11.60
C LEU A 223 -6.98 1.30 -10.63
N PHE A 224 -7.30 0.82 -9.42
CA PHE A 224 -8.05 1.59 -8.42
C PHE A 224 -7.27 2.82 -7.92
N SER A 225 -5.96 2.68 -7.67
CA SER A 225 -5.10 3.81 -7.29
C SER A 225 -5.10 4.89 -8.38
N THR A 226 -4.97 4.50 -9.65
CA THR A 226 -5.01 5.44 -10.76
C THR A 226 -6.39 6.10 -10.88
N MET A 227 -7.48 5.33 -10.77
CA MET A 227 -8.84 5.88 -10.76
C MET A 227 -9.03 6.94 -9.66
N LEU A 228 -8.49 6.70 -8.46
CA LEU A 228 -8.56 7.64 -7.34
C LEU A 228 -7.78 8.93 -7.64
N GLU A 229 -6.58 8.83 -8.20
CA GLU A 229 -5.80 10.00 -8.62
C GLU A 229 -6.56 10.83 -9.67
N PHE A 230 -7.19 10.18 -10.65
CA PHE A 230 -8.04 10.87 -11.63
C PHE A 230 -9.34 11.46 -11.05
N GLN A 231 -9.87 10.90 -9.96
CA GLN A 231 -10.95 11.52 -9.19
C GLN A 231 -10.46 12.78 -8.47
N ARG A 232 -9.25 12.74 -7.87
CA ARG A 232 -8.64 13.89 -7.17
C ARG A 232 -8.28 15.07 -8.07
N LEU A 233 -8.10 14.83 -9.38
CA LEU A 233 -7.94 15.88 -10.40
C LEU A 233 -9.21 16.76 -10.60
N GLU A 234 -10.23 16.62 -9.75
CA GLU A 234 -11.54 17.30 -9.76
C GLU A 234 -11.51 18.82 -9.95
N LYS A 235 -10.46 19.51 -9.50
CA LYS A 235 -10.37 20.98 -9.61
C LYS A 235 -9.77 21.49 -10.91
N LEU A 236 -9.22 20.60 -11.75
CA LEU A 236 -8.56 20.95 -13.01
C LEU A 236 -9.42 20.48 -14.19
N VAL A 237 -10.44 21.27 -14.52
CA VAL A 237 -11.33 21.01 -15.65
C VAL A 237 -10.61 21.37 -16.94
N PHE A 238 -9.78 20.47 -17.46
CA PHE A 238 -9.27 20.58 -18.83
C PHE A 238 -10.04 19.64 -19.76
N GLY A 239 -10.92 20.22 -20.57
CA GLY A 239 -11.32 19.68 -21.87
C GLY A 239 -12.07 18.34 -21.91
N GLY A 240 -12.79 17.93 -20.86
CA GLY A 240 -13.59 16.69 -20.89
C GLY A 240 -12.79 15.38 -20.93
N LEU A 241 -11.47 15.47 -20.84
CA LEU A 241 -10.52 14.33 -20.80
C LEU A 241 -10.76 13.44 -19.58
N ARG A 242 -11.04 14.05 -18.41
CA ARG A 242 -11.50 13.36 -17.20
C ARG A 242 -12.76 12.53 -17.45
N GLY A 243 -13.76 13.10 -18.11
CA GLY A 243 -15.03 12.42 -18.40
C GLY A 243 -14.81 11.18 -19.26
N ARG A 244 -13.92 11.26 -20.26
CA ARG A 244 -13.56 10.11 -21.10
C ARG A 244 -12.82 9.03 -20.32
N PHE A 245 -11.88 9.40 -19.44
CA PHE A 245 -11.15 8.44 -18.61
C PHE A 245 -12.06 7.74 -17.60
N LEU A 246 -12.91 8.49 -16.89
CA LEU A 246 -13.88 7.94 -15.94
C LEU A 246 -14.98 7.13 -16.60
N GLN A 247 -15.35 7.44 -17.85
CA GLN A 247 -16.24 6.57 -18.62
C GLN A 247 -15.54 5.27 -18.99
N PHE A 248 -14.26 5.31 -19.37
CA PHE A 248 -13.50 4.12 -19.73
C PHE A 248 -13.27 3.17 -18.53
N CYS A 249 -12.62 3.65 -17.47
CA CYS A 249 -13.29 3.75 -16.17
C CYS A 249 -14.36 2.70 -15.83
N LYS A 250 -15.60 3.19 -15.95
CA LYS A 250 -16.84 2.47 -15.76
C LYS A 250 -17.00 1.31 -16.74
N ASN A 251 -16.62 1.46 -18.00
CA ASN A 251 -16.74 0.38 -18.99
C ASN A 251 -15.93 -0.87 -18.60
N ILE A 252 -14.80 -0.73 -17.89
CA ILE A 252 -14.06 -1.88 -17.32
C ILE A 252 -14.83 -2.47 -16.14
N ARG A 253 -15.44 -1.64 -15.30
CA ARG A 253 -16.23 -2.09 -14.14
C ARG A 253 -17.54 -2.77 -14.52
N ASP A 254 -18.13 -2.38 -15.65
CA ASP A 254 -19.42 -2.86 -16.13
C ASP A 254 -19.27 -4.12 -17.01
N GLN A 255 -18.07 -4.69 -17.11
CA GLN A 255 -17.86 -5.97 -17.80
C GLN A 255 -18.52 -7.13 -17.04
N GLU A 256 -19.03 -8.10 -17.80
CA GLU A 256 -19.73 -9.27 -17.23
C GLU A 256 -18.77 -10.36 -16.71
N TYR A 257 -17.47 -10.26 -17.00
CA TYR A 257 -16.46 -11.22 -16.54
C TYR A 257 -15.95 -10.88 -15.14
N ASN A 258 -15.52 -11.90 -14.40
CA ASN A 258 -14.92 -11.72 -13.09
C ASN A 258 -13.50 -11.12 -13.23
N PRO A 259 -13.21 -9.91 -12.72
CA PRO A 259 -11.88 -9.29 -12.82
C PRO A 259 -10.77 -10.09 -12.12
N LEU A 260 -11.12 -11.01 -11.21
CA LEU A 260 -10.18 -11.92 -10.56
C LEU A 260 -9.79 -13.10 -11.45
N ASP A 261 -10.50 -13.35 -12.56
CA ASP A 261 -10.23 -14.46 -13.49
C ASP A 261 -9.12 -14.10 -14.48
N LEU A 262 -8.12 -14.98 -14.61
CA LEU A 262 -6.83 -14.67 -15.23
C LEU A 262 -6.87 -14.35 -16.73
N THR A 263 -7.89 -14.77 -17.48
CA THR A 263 -7.84 -14.78 -18.95
C THR A 263 -8.31 -13.51 -19.64
N ASP A 264 -9.44 -12.93 -19.23
CA ASP A 264 -10.10 -11.88 -20.02
C ASP A 264 -9.68 -10.46 -19.64
N PHE A 265 -9.33 -10.24 -18.37
CA PHE A 265 -8.95 -8.93 -17.84
C PHE A 265 -7.61 -8.40 -18.38
N GLU A 266 -6.66 -9.26 -18.76
CA GLU A 266 -5.30 -8.82 -19.19
C GLU A 266 -5.35 -7.89 -20.40
N LYS A 267 -6.28 -8.14 -21.33
CA LYS A 267 -6.47 -7.31 -22.51
C LYS A 267 -6.98 -5.92 -22.15
N ASP A 268 -7.97 -5.86 -21.26
CA ASP A 268 -8.56 -4.59 -20.81
C ASP A 268 -7.57 -3.81 -19.94
N PHE A 269 -6.80 -4.49 -19.08
CA PHE A 269 -5.74 -3.88 -18.29
C PHE A 269 -4.62 -3.33 -19.17
N SER A 270 -4.20 -4.05 -20.21
CA SER A 270 -3.22 -3.55 -21.19
C SER A 270 -3.73 -2.29 -21.90
N SER A 271 -4.99 -2.31 -22.37
CA SER A 271 -5.62 -1.12 -22.97
C SER A 271 -5.77 0.04 -22.00
N PHE A 272 -5.97 -0.25 -20.71
CA PHE A 272 -5.98 0.73 -19.64
C PHE A 272 -4.60 1.36 -19.45
N GLN A 273 -3.54 0.56 -19.37
CA GLN A 273 -2.17 1.07 -19.24
C GLN A 273 -1.75 1.94 -20.43
N GLU A 274 -2.11 1.56 -21.66
CA GLU A 274 -1.87 2.39 -22.84
C GLU A 274 -2.56 3.76 -22.74
N ARG A 275 -3.81 3.78 -22.28
CA ARG A 275 -4.55 5.03 -22.08
C ARG A 275 -3.96 5.88 -20.97
N VAL A 276 -3.63 5.30 -19.83
CA VAL A 276 -2.94 6.01 -18.74
C VAL A 276 -1.65 6.63 -19.27
N GLY A 277 -0.87 5.89 -20.06
CA GLY A 277 0.32 6.42 -20.72
C GLY A 277 0.06 7.58 -21.70
N ASP A 278 -1.03 7.55 -22.48
CA ASP A 278 -1.43 8.69 -23.32
C ASP A 278 -1.81 9.92 -22.47
N PHE A 279 -2.52 9.71 -21.36
CA PHE A 279 -2.85 10.78 -20.43
C PHE A 279 -1.60 11.37 -19.78
N ASP A 280 -0.67 10.55 -19.29
CA ASP A 280 0.58 11.00 -18.69
C ASP A 280 1.46 11.79 -19.68
N ARG A 281 1.40 11.47 -20.98
CA ARG A 281 2.09 12.24 -22.03
C ARG A 281 1.39 13.56 -22.35
N ARG A 282 0.05 13.58 -22.33
CA ARG A 282 -0.76 14.76 -22.69
C ARG A 282 -0.93 15.75 -21.56
N LEU A 283 -1.03 15.28 -20.32
CA LEU A 283 -1.23 16.09 -19.12
C LEU A 283 -0.21 17.23 -19.02
N PRO A 284 1.11 17.01 -19.16
CA PRO A 284 2.09 18.09 -19.13
C PRO A 284 1.83 19.17 -20.19
N CYS A 285 1.49 18.79 -21.42
CA CYS A 285 1.21 19.74 -22.50
C CYS A 285 -0.05 20.58 -22.21
N ILE A 286 -1.11 19.93 -21.74
CA ILE A 286 -2.36 20.60 -21.37
C ILE A 286 -2.11 21.59 -20.23
N LEU A 287 -1.31 21.19 -19.25
CA LEU A 287 -0.98 22.03 -18.09
C LEU A 287 -0.07 23.21 -18.50
N CYS A 288 0.82 23.02 -19.48
CA CYS A 288 1.60 24.11 -20.07
C CYS A 288 0.71 25.12 -20.82
N LEU A 289 -0.26 24.64 -21.62
CA LEU A 289 -1.22 25.52 -22.30
C LEU A 289 -2.11 26.27 -21.31
N ALA A 290 -2.63 25.55 -20.32
CA ALA A 290 -3.42 26.14 -19.24
C ALA A 290 -2.67 27.25 -18.48
N PHE A 291 -1.36 27.04 -18.28
CA PHE A 291 -0.50 28.04 -17.67
C PHE A 291 -0.37 29.28 -18.56
N GLN A 292 -0.13 29.10 -19.87
CA GLN A 292 -0.04 30.21 -20.82
C GLN A 292 -1.35 31.03 -20.89
N ASP A 293 -2.49 30.38 -20.70
CA ASP A 293 -3.82 31.01 -20.72
C ASP A 293 -4.22 31.63 -19.37
N CYS A 294 -3.41 31.49 -18.31
CA CYS A 294 -3.71 32.10 -17.01
C CYS A 294 -3.52 33.62 -17.03
N SER A 295 -4.56 34.36 -16.68
CA SER A 295 -4.54 35.84 -16.65
C SER A 295 -3.92 36.45 -15.38
N GLY A 296 -3.52 35.63 -14.40
CA GLY A 296 -2.83 36.11 -13.20
C GLY A 296 -2.24 35.02 -12.31
N LEU A 297 -1.41 35.43 -11.34
CA LEU A 297 -0.69 34.54 -10.42
C LEU A 297 -1.62 33.63 -9.61
N GLU A 298 -2.83 34.08 -9.29
CA GLU A 298 -3.79 33.30 -8.50
C GLU A 298 -4.39 32.11 -9.28
N SER A 299 -4.68 32.28 -10.57
CA SER A 299 -5.08 31.17 -11.45
C SER A 299 -3.94 30.16 -11.63
N VAL A 300 -2.72 30.66 -11.74
CA VAL A 300 -1.50 29.84 -11.86
C VAL A 300 -1.32 28.94 -10.62
N PHE A 301 -1.57 29.46 -9.41
CA PHE A 301 -1.53 28.65 -8.20
C PHE A 301 -2.60 27.56 -8.11
N LYS A 302 -3.80 27.80 -8.67
CA LYS A 302 -4.84 26.76 -8.72
C LYS A 302 -4.40 25.58 -9.58
N VAL A 303 -3.68 25.86 -10.68
CA VAL A 303 -3.16 24.83 -11.60
C VAL A 303 -1.99 24.06 -11.00
N SER A 304 -1.14 24.69 -10.18
CA SER A 304 0.05 24.09 -9.56
C SER A 304 -0.19 23.11 -8.40
N SER A 305 -1.45 22.84 -8.05
CA SER A 305 -1.78 21.99 -6.89
C SER A 305 -1.52 20.50 -7.12
N SER A 306 -1.20 20.10 -8.34
CA SER A 306 -0.81 18.72 -8.69
C SER A 306 0.71 18.54 -8.62
N ASP A 307 1.16 17.55 -7.84
CA ASP A 307 2.59 17.23 -7.63
C ASP A 307 3.38 16.95 -8.92
N ILE A 308 2.68 16.59 -10.00
CA ILE A 308 3.22 16.20 -11.31
C ILE A 308 3.83 17.40 -12.07
N ILE A 309 3.48 18.65 -11.75
CA ILE A 309 3.77 19.82 -12.60
C ILE A 309 4.95 20.67 -12.09
N LYS A 310 5.55 20.27 -10.96
CA LYS A 310 6.41 21.17 -10.20
C LYS A 310 7.73 21.55 -10.89
N GLU A 311 8.31 20.68 -11.71
CA GLU A 311 9.63 20.92 -12.34
C GLU A 311 9.56 21.85 -13.57
N THR A 312 8.55 21.70 -14.42
CA THR A 312 8.36 22.55 -15.62
C THR A 312 7.75 23.92 -15.31
N PHE A 313 7.17 24.09 -14.12
CA PHE A 313 6.41 25.27 -13.73
C PHE A 313 7.26 26.38 -13.11
N ILE A 314 8.31 26.03 -12.39
CA ILE A 314 9.14 26.97 -11.62
C ILE A 314 9.74 28.10 -12.50
N PRO A 315 10.35 27.82 -13.67
CA PRO A 315 11.03 28.87 -14.44
C PRO A 315 10.08 29.93 -14.98
N ASN A 316 8.91 29.51 -15.47
CA ASN A 316 7.90 30.42 -15.99
C ASN A 316 7.26 31.25 -14.86
N PHE A 317 6.98 30.60 -13.73
CA PHE A 317 6.43 31.27 -12.56
C PHE A 317 7.38 32.34 -11.98
N SER A 318 8.68 32.05 -11.92
CA SER A 318 9.71 33.00 -11.48
C SER A 318 9.73 34.26 -12.36
N LYS A 319 9.62 34.10 -13.68
CA LYS A 319 9.56 35.21 -14.64
C LYS A 319 8.29 36.05 -14.45
N ASP A 320 7.13 35.42 -14.28
CA ASP A 320 5.86 36.13 -14.07
C ASP A 320 5.83 36.91 -12.76
N LEU A 321 6.39 36.34 -11.68
CA LEU A 321 6.54 37.06 -10.41
C LEU A 321 7.43 38.28 -10.53
N VAL A 322 8.57 38.15 -11.21
CA VAL A 322 9.50 39.26 -11.43
C VAL A 322 8.83 40.36 -12.25
N GLN A 323 8.13 39.99 -13.33
CA GLN A 323 7.40 40.94 -14.16
C GLN A 323 6.27 41.63 -13.39
N PHE A 324 5.57 40.89 -12.53
CA PHE A 324 4.56 41.45 -11.64
C PHE A 324 5.17 42.47 -10.67
N ILE A 325 6.27 42.14 -9.99
CA ILE A 325 6.98 43.06 -9.08
C ILE A 325 7.42 44.33 -9.82
N ILE A 326 8.00 44.20 -11.02
CA ILE A 326 8.40 45.34 -11.86
C ILE A 326 7.20 46.20 -12.26
N SER A 327 6.06 45.58 -12.61
CA SER A 327 4.85 46.30 -12.98
C SER A 327 4.28 47.12 -11.81
N LEU A 328 4.32 46.58 -10.58
CA LEU A 328 3.92 47.28 -9.38
C LEU A 328 4.85 48.45 -9.06
N GLN A 329 6.15 48.30 -9.32
CA GLN A 329 7.12 49.38 -9.16
C GLN A 329 6.83 50.55 -10.11
N LYS A 330 6.32 50.30 -11.33
CA LYS A 330 5.89 51.37 -12.26
C LYS A 330 4.63 52.09 -11.80
N ILE A 331 3.69 51.40 -11.16
CA ILE A 331 2.44 51.98 -10.64
C ILE A 331 2.71 52.98 -9.50
N ARG A 332 3.85 52.86 -8.80
CA ARG A 332 4.32 53.87 -7.83
C ARG A 332 4.32 55.29 -8.39
N ASN A 333 4.56 55.44 -9.69
CA ASN A 333 4.65 56.77 -10.32
C ASN A 333 3.27 57.42 -10.55
N ASN A 334 2.17 56.65 -10.46
CA ASN A 334 0.80 57.10 -10.72
C ASN A 334 -0.12 56.78 -9.52
N LEU A 335 0.09 57.47 -8.40
CA LEU A 335 -0.71 57.30 -7.17
C LEU A 335 -2.14 57.85 -7.34
N HIS A 336 -3.12 56.95 -7.43
CA HIS A 336 -4.53 57.31 -7.28
C HIS A 336 -4.98 57.03 -5.84
N LEU A 337 -5.16 58.10 -5.06
CA LEU A 337 -5.64 58.02 -3.68
C LEU A 337 -7.15 57.74 -3.67
N SER A 338 -7.62 56.94 -2.70
CA SER A 338 -9.04 56.68 -2.52
C SER A 338 -9.80 57.96 -2.17
N LYS A 339 -11.01 58.12 -2.74
CA LYS A 339 -11.89 59.28 -2.45
C LYS A 339 -12.06 59.48 -0.94
N ASN A 340 -12.01 60.73 -0.49
CA ASN A 340 -12.19 61.16 0.90
C ASN A 340 -11.14 60.68 1.92
N MET A 341 -9.94 60.30 1.48
CA MET A 341 -8.85 59.92 2.38
C MET A 341 -7.77 61.02 2.44
N PRO A 342 -7.28 61.40 3.64
CA PRO A 342 -6.14 62.30 3.75
C PRO A 342 -4.93 61.75 3.01
N THR A 343 -4.14 62.65 2.41
CA THR A 343 -3.00 62.28 1.55
C THR A 343 -2.03 61.32 2.25
N MET A 344 -1.67 61.58 3.50
CA MET A 344 -0.77 60.72 4.29
C MET A 344 -1.33 59.30 4.46
N THR A 345 -2.55 59.17 4.97
CA THR A 345 -3.15 57.86 5.24
C THR A 345 -3.47 57.10 3.95
N GLY A 346 -3.83 57.80 2.87
CA GLY A 346 -3.99 57.19 1.55
C GLY A 346 -2.68 56.64 1.00
N CYS A 347 -1.56 57.36 1.14
CA CYS A 347 -0.23 56.90 0.74
C CYS A 347 0.22 55.67 1.55
N LEU A 348 0.06 55.67 2.87
CA LEU A 348 0.40 54.52 3.72
C LEU A 348 -0.48 53.31 3.43
N LYS A 349 -1.80 53.52 3.25
CA LYS A 349 -2.72 52.44 2.89
C LYS A 349 -2.38 51.84 1.53
N TRP A 350 -2.00 52.66 0.56
CA TRP A 350 -1.54 52.19 -0.75
C TRP A 350 -0.27 51.31 -0.63
N ALA A 351 0.71 51.74 0.16
CA ALA A 351 1.95 50.98 0.38
C ALA A 351 1.65 49.62 1.04
N LYS A 352 0.78 49.62 2.06
CA LYS A 352 0.30 48.39 2.71
C LYS A 352 -0.42 47.45 1.74
N MET A 353 -1.34 47.97 0.92
CA MET A 353 -2.08 47.16 -0.06
C MET A 353 -1.16 46.54 -1.11
N LEU A 354 -0.11 47.25 -1.54
CA LEU A 354 0.90 46.68 -2.43
C LEU A 354 1.72 45.59 -1.75
N ARG A 355 2.13 45.81 -0.49
CA ARG A 355 2.85 44.82 0.31
C ARG A 355 2.03 43.53 0.42
N ASP A 356 0.77 43.64 0.80
CA ASP A 356 -0.14 42.49 0.94
C ASP A 356 -0.30 41.74 -0.39
N ARG A 357 -0.42 42.47 -1.51
CA ARG A 357 -0.53 41.87 -2.86
C ARG A 357 0.71 41.10 -3.30
N ILE A 358 1.89 41.49 -2.86
CA ILE A 358 3.16 40.78 -3.19
C ILE A 358 3.39 39.62 -2.21
N HIS A 359 3.00 39.79 -0.95
CA HIS A 359 3.26 38.81 0.10
C HIS A 359 2.46 37.50 -0.09
N ILE A 360 1.23 37.57 -0.61
CA ILE A 360 0.39 36.39 -0.88
C ILE A 360 1.04 35.43 -1.88
N PRO A 361 1.44 35.87 -3.10
CA PRO A 361 2.11 34.99 -4.05
C PRO A 361 3.50 34.56 -3.56
N TRP A 362 4.21 35.40 -2.81
CA TRP A 362 5.50 35.06 -2.20
C TRP A 362 5.39 33.86 -1.23
N ASN A 363 4.43 33.87 -0.31
CA ASN A 363 4.24 32.78 0.64
C ASN A 363 3.93 31.44 -0.06
N LYS A 364 3.10 31.49 -1.11
CA LYS A 364 2.74 30.31 -1.90
C LYS A 364 3.95 29.78 -2.68
N PHE A 365 4.77 30.66 -3.23
CA PHE A 365 6.05 30.30 -3.86
C PHE A 365 7.01 29.65 -2.86
N GLN A 366 7.15 30.22 -1.66
CA GLN A 366 7.99 29.66 -0.60
C GLN A 366 7.51 28.27 -0.15
N PHE A 367 6.20 28.05 -0.04
CA PHE A 367 5.65 26.73 0.27
C PHE A 367 5.95 25.68 -0.81
N MET A 368 5.79 26.06 -2.09
CA MET A 368 6.12 25.20 -3.23
C MET A 368 7.62 24.87 -3.28
N MET A 369 8.46 25.86 -2.94
CA MET A 369 9.92 25.74 -2.87
C MET A 369 10.40 24.71 -1.83
N VAL A 370 9.83 24.70 -0.63
CA VAL A 370 10.23 23.74 0.44
C VAL A 370 10.10 22.29 -0.03
N HIS A 371 9.09 22.00 -0.87
CA HIS A 371 8.88 20.66 -1.42
C HIS A 371 9.84 20.28 -2.57
N LEU A 372 10.49 21.25 -3.22
CA LEU A 372 11.27 21.02 -4.46
C LEU A 372 12.77 21.26 -4.29
N TYR A 373 13.18 22.02 -3.28
CA TYR A 373 14.57 22.35 -3.00
C TYR A 373 15.47 21.11 -2.82
N TYR A 374 14.90 19.96 -2.49
CA TYR A 374 15.64 18.70 -2.35
C TYR A 374 15.99 18.01 -3.68
N ARG A 375 15.46 18.48 -4.83
CA ARG A 375 15.41 17.69 -6.08
C ARG A 375 15.95 18.34 -7.36
N SER A 376 16.86 19.32 -7.26
CA SER A 376 17.65 19.87 -8.39
C SER A 376 16.96 20.89 -9.32
N ILE A 377 16.83 22.15 -8.89
CA ILE A 377 16.72 23.28 -9.82
C ILE A 377 17.73 24.36 -9.43
N GLU A 378 18.49 24.79 -10.43
CA GLU A 378 19.56 25.78 -10.40
C GLU A 378 19.09 27.11 -9.79
N GLY A 379 19.84 27.60 -8.80
CA GLY A 379 19.44 28.70 -7.91
C GLY A 379 19.43 30.10 -8.51
N ALA A 380 19.76 30.30 -9.79
CA ALA A 380 19.93 31.65 -10.35
C ALA A 380 18.59 32.39 -10.55
N GLU A 381 17.57 31.74 -11.11
CA GLU A 381 16.25 32.36 -11.28
C GLU A 381 15.57 32.57 -9.92
N MET A 382 15.77 31.64 -8.97
CA MET A 382 15.16 31.70 -7.63
C MET A 382 15.77 32.81 -6.77
N GLU A 383 17.09 32.98 -6.83
CA GLU A 383 17.79 34.08 -6.17
C GLU A 383 17.31 35.42 -6.72
N LEU A 384 17.05 35.51 -8.02
CA LEU A 384 16.54 36.71 -8.66
C LEU A 384 15.13 37.08 -8.17
N VAL A 385 14.22 36.11 -7.98
CA VAL A 385 12.89 36.37 -7.38
C VAL A 385 13.04 36.85 -5.94
N TYR A 386 13.90 36.18 -5.14
CA TYR A 386 14.16 36.56 -3.75
C TYR A 386 14.74 37.98 -3.64
N GLN A 387 15.71 38.30 -4.48
CA GLN A 387 16.32 39.63 -4.57
C GLN A 387 15.28 40.69 -4.93
N LYS A 388 14.46 40.45 -5.96
CA LYS A 388 13.41 41.40 -6.39
C LYS A 388 12.35 41.62 -5.33
N TYR A 389 11.95 40.57 -4.61
CA TYR A 389 11.05 40.70 -3.47
C TYR A 389 11.65 41.60 -2.37
N ARG A 390 12.92 41.35 -1.97
CA ARG A 390 13.61 42.15 -0.96
C ARG A 390 13.79 43.61 -1.36
N GLU A 391 14.17 43.87 -2.62
CA GLU A 391 14.27 45.22 -3.16
C GLU A 391 12.94 45.96 -3.04
N MET A 392 11.84 45.31 -3.43
CA MET A 392 10.50 45.92 -3.37
C MET A 392 10.03 46.15 -1.92
N SER A 393 10.25 45.20 -1.01
CA SER A 393 9.94 45.39 0.41
C SER A 393 10.71 46.56 1.02
N SER A 394 12.02 46.66 0.74
CA SER A 394 12.84 47.77 1.22
C SER A 394 12.39 49.11 0.65
N HIS A 395 12.00 49.17 -0.62
CA HIS A 395 11.44 50.38 -1.22
C HIS A 395 10.11 50.81 -0.59
N LEU A 396 9.26 49.87 -0.21
CA LEU A 396 8.00 50.17 0.48
C LEU A 396 8.26 50.66 1.92
N ASP A 397 9.22 50.06 2.64
CA ASP A 397 9.61 50.51 3.98
C ASP A 397 10.15 51.95 3.96
N GLU A 398 11.02 52.27 3.01
CA GLU A 398 11.58 53.62 2.86
C GLU A 398 10.48 54.63 2.47
N TYR A 399 9.56 54.25 1.58
CA TYR A 399 8.44 55.11 1.19
C TYR A 399 7.51 55.40 2.38
N GLU A 400 7.13 54.38 3.16
CA GLU A 400 6.30 54.56 4.37
C GLU A 400 6.98 55.48 5.38
N LYS A 401 8.29 55.30 5.59
CA LYS A 401 9.10 56.15 6.48
C LYS A 401 9.15 57.61 5.99
N GLN A 402 9.36 57.83 4.70
CA GLN A 402 9.39 59.19 4.12
C GLN A 402 8.04 59.89 4.25
N VAL A 403 6.94 59.20 3.95
CA VAL A 403 5.58 59.74 4.08
C VAL A 403 5.28 60.10 5.54
N TYR A 404 5.65 59.22 6.47
CA TYR A 404 5.46 59.44 7.90
C TYR A 404 6.27 60.65 8.41
N LEU A 405 7.57 60.72 8.09
CA LEU A 405 8.43 61.82 8.51
C LEU A 405 8.00 63.16 7.92
N SER A 406 7.61 63.18 6.63
CA SER A 406 7.06 64.38 5.98
C SER A 406 5.79 64.87 6.68
N TRP A 407 4.90 63.95 7.07
CA TRP A 407 3.69 64.30 7.80
C TRP A 407 4.02 64.85 9.19
N CYS A 408 4.91 64.19 9.94
CA CYS A 408 5.37 64.66 11.26
C CYS A 408 6.03 66.05 11.20
N GLY A 409 6.76 66.37 10.13
CA GLY A 409 7.34 67.71 9.93
C GLY A 409 6.27 68.77 9.64
N SER A 410 5.25 68.42 8.87
CA SER A 410 4.19 69.35 8.43
C SER A 410 3.07 69.56 9.45
N ILE A 411 2.83 68.60 10.36
CA ILE A 411 1.63 68.61 11.20
C ILE A 411 1.61 69.76 12.20
N ASN A 412 2.74 70.08 12.82
CA ASN A 412 2.79 71.16 13.81
C ASN A 412 2.47 72.50 13.16
N GLN A 413 3.00 72.75 11.95
CA GLN A 413 2.72 73.95 11.20
C GLN A 413 1.25 74.00 10.74
N ALA A 414 0.72 72.90 10.21
CA ALA A 414 -0.68 72.83 9.78
C ALA A 414 -1.65 72.98 10.97
N CYS A 415 -1.37 72.37 12.12
CA CYS A 415 -2.15 72.51 13.34
C CYS A 415 -2.13 73.95 13.83
N GLN A 416 -0.96 74.58 13.91
CA GLN A 416 -0.84 75.97 14.34
C GLN A 416 -1.62 76.90 13.41
N MET A 417 -1.46 76.77 12.09
CA MET A 417 -2.21 77.56 11.11
C MET A 417 -3.73 77.40 11.23
N ASN A 418 -4.23 76.21 11.55
CA ASN A 418 -5.67 75.98 11.73
C ASN A 418 -6.17 76.47 13.09
N LEU A 419 -5.36 76.39 14.15
CA LEU A 419 -5.68 76.92 15.48
C LEU A 419 -5.72 78.45 15.49
N ASP A 420 -4.90 79.09 14.67
CA ASP A 420 -4.85 80.55 14.52
C ASP A 420 -6.04 81.11 13.70
N GLN A 421 -6.89 80.26 13.11
CA GLN A 421 -8.08 80.73 12.38
C GLN A 421 -9.29 80.92 13.31
N PRO A 422 -10.04 82.03 13.15
CA PRO A 422 -11.25 82.25 13.92
C PRO A 422 -12.32 81.22 13.53
N LEU A 423 -12.93 80.59 14.54
CA LEU A 423 -14.00 79.59 14.38
C LEU A 423 -15.23 80.16 13.64
N ILE A 424 -15.47 81.47 13.77
CA ILE A 424 -16.57 82.18 13.15
C ILE A 424 -15.98 83.40 12.42
N LYS A 425 -16.15 83.46 11.10
CA LYS A 425 -15.91 84.65 10.30
C LYS A 425 -17.25 85.26 9.91
N ARG A 426 -17.39 86.57 10.10
CA ARG A 426 -18.54 87.31 9.58
C ARG A 426 -18.42 87.37 8.06
N GLU A 427 -19.46 86.97 7.33
CA GLU A 427 -19.50 87.15 5.88
C GLU A 427 -19.30 88.65 5.56
N PRO A 428 -18.27 89.00 4.77
CA PRO A 428 -18.11 90.37 4.31
C PRO A 428 -19.30 90.73 3.42
N LYS A 429 -19.87 91.92 3.66
CA LYS A 429 -21.00 92.45 2.90
C LYS A 429 -20.65 92.75 1.45
#